data_AF-A0A7R7AE59-F1
#
_entry.id   AF-A0A7R7AE59-F1
#
_cell.length_a   1.000
_cell.length_b   1.000
_cell.length_c   1.000
_cell.angle_alpha   90.00
_cell.angle_beta   90.00
_cell.angle_gamma   90.00
#
_symmetry.space_group_name_H-M   'P 1'
#
loop_
_entity.id
_entity.type
_entity.pdbx_description
1 polymer ?
#
loop_
_entity_poly.entity_id
_entity_poly.type
_entity_poly.pdbx_seq_one_letter_code
_entity_poly.pdbx_strand_id
1 'polypeptide(L)'
;MQKKNIHKISSVLISFCLALMLSACSDDAPKQQAKKVHNPFDHSHDATVTDIQKHVFEHDFAEQCVKREVSGSINKDNDRKRFTKPCMCIATFMMKDLTAVEAEKFIKENKSTQSLRIRFENAAYHCLQNKQQPKSPQLFKRR
;
A
#
# COMPACT_ATOMS: atom_id res chain seq x y z
N MET A 1 48.85 -3.22 -31.18
CA MET A 1 47.61 -2.91 -31.95
C MET A 1 46.47 -3.77 -31.38
N GLN A 2 45.22 -3.26 -31.28
CA GLN A 2 43.93 -4.00 -31.05
C GLN A 2 42.93 -3.30 -30.09
N LYS A 3 43.31 -2.30 -29.26
CA LYS A 3 42.39 -1.72 -28.24
C LYS A 3 41.36 -0.69 -28.75
N LYS A 4 41.61 -0.02 -29.88
CA LYS A 4 40.73 1.08 -30.37
C LYS A 4 39.45 0.58 -31.05
N ASN A 5 39.47 -0.64 -31.62
CA ASN A 5 38.33 -1.18 -32.35
C ASN A 5 37.28 -1.81 -31.42
N ILE A 6 37.68 -2.31 -30.25
CA ILE A 6 36.78 -2.91 -29.26
C ILE A 6 35.82 -1.87 -28.67
N HIS A 7 36.28 -0.65 -28.40
CA HIS A 7 35.42 0.43 -27.91
C HIS A 7 34.38 0.89 -28.93
N LYS A 8 34.71 0.87 -30.23
CA LYS A 8 33.76 1.22 -31.29
C LYS A 8 32.68 0.15 -31.44
N ILE A 9 33.05 -1.13 -31.34
CA ILE A 9 32.10 -2.26 -31.41
C ILE A 9 31.18 -2.26 -30.19
N SER A 10 31.71 -1.97 -28.99
CA SER A 10 30.93 -1.89 -27.76
C SER A 10 29.90 -0.74 -27.78
N SER A 11 30.22 0.40 -28.38
CA SER A 11 29.29 1.54 -28.48
C SER A 11 28.11 1.27 -29.43
N VAL A 12 28.31 0.48 -30.48
CA VAL A 12 27.26 0.16 -31.44
C VAL A 12 26.29 -0.88 -30.88
N LEU A 13 26.80 -1.87 -30.15
CA LEU A 13 25.98 -2.91 -29.51
C LEU A 13 25.05 -2.34 -28.43
N ILE A 14 25.52 -1.38 -27.63
CA ILE A 14 24.70 -0.76 -26.57
C ILE A 14 23.56 0.07 -27.19
N SER A 15 23.81 0.78 -28.30
CA SER A 15 22.78 1.57 -29.00
C SER A 15 21.70 0.68 -29.64
N PHE A 16 22.08 -0.48 -30.17
CA PHE A 16 21.14 -1.44 -30.75
C PHE A 16 20.24 -2.11 -29.69
N CYS A 17 20.75 -2.36 -28.48
CA CYS A 17 19.96 -2.91 -27.38
C CYS A 17 18.88 -1.95 -26.84
N LEU A 18 19.11 -0.63 -26.87
CA LEU A 18 18.09 0.33 -26.42
C LEU A 18 16.89 0.43 -27.38
N ALA A 19 17.10 0.22 -28.69
CA ALA A 19 16.01 0.29 -29.67
C ALA A 19 15.02 -0.88 -29.55
N LEU A 20 15.49 -2.07 -29.16
CA LEU A 20 14.65 -3.27 -28.98
C LEU A 20 13.75 -3.21 -27.74
N MET A 21 14.10 -2.38 -26.74
CA MET A 21 13.28 -2.20 -25.54
C MET A 21 12.09 -1.24 -25.75
N LEU A 22 12.13 -0.39 -26.78
CA LEU A 22 11.05 0.56 -27.07
C LEU A 22 9.91 -0.06 -27.92
N SER A 23 10.20 -1.09 -28.72
CA SER A 23 9.17 -1.79 -29.52
C SER A 23 8.45 -2.90 -28.77
N ALA A 24 8.89 -3.25 -27.55
CA ALA A 24 8.20 -4.22 -26.68
C ALA A 24 7.00 -3.64 -25.91
N CYS A 25 6.63 -2.38 -26.18
CA CYS A 25 5.53 -1.68 -25.51
C CYS A 25 4.39 -1.23 -26.46
N SER A 26 4.33 -1.76 -27.69
CA SER A 26 3.22 -1.48 -28.62
C SER A 26 2.58 -2.79 -29.11
N ASP A 27 1.85 -3.43 -28.20
CA ASP A 27 0.99 -4.58 -28.49
C ASP A 27 -0.35 -4.07 -29.09
N ASP A 28 -0.31 -3.66 -30.35
CA ASP A 28 -1.52 -3.36 -31.14
C ASP A 28 -2.10 -4.65 -31.71
N ALA A 29 -2.88 -5.35 -30.87
CA ALA A 29 -3.77 -6.43 -31.28
C ALA A 29 -5.23 -5.96 -31.22
N PRO A 30 -6.10 -6.30 -32.20
CA PRO A 30 -7.50 -5.91 -32.19
C PRO A 30 -8.24 -6.68 -31.08
N LYS A 31 -8.60 -5.99 -29.99
CA LYS A 31 -9.34 -6.62 -28.88
C LYS A 31 -10.81 -6.80 -29.24
N GLN A 32 -11.13 -8.06 -29.54
CA GLN A 32 -12.46 -8.64 -29.48
C GLN A 32 -13.14 -8.32 -28.13
N GLN A 33 -14.39 -7.89 -28.21
CA GLN A 33 -15.45 -7.89 -27.18
C GLN A 33 -15.03 -7.64 -25.73
N ALA A 34 -15.36 -6.43 -25.24
CA ALA A 34 -15.25 -6.04 -23.84
C ALA A 34 -15.97 -7.04 -22.93
N LYS A 35 -15.20 -7.97 -22.33
CA LYS A 35 -15.62 -8.65 -21.10
C LYS A 35 -15.86 -7.58 -20.04
N LYS A 36 -16.95 -7.71 -19.28
CA LYS A 36 -17.27 -6.83 -18.14
C LYS A 36 -15.98 -6.51 -17.37
N VAL A 37 -15.70 -5.22 -17.21
CA VAL A 37 -14.57 -4.71 -16.43
C VAL A 37 -14.70 -5.29 -15.03
N HIS A 38 -13.91 -6.32 -14.71
CA HIS A 38 -13.78 -6.80 -13.34
C HIS A 38 -13.03 -5.70 -12.58
N ASN A 39 -13.76 -4.96 -11.74
CA ASN A 39 -13.13 -4.00 -10.86
C ASN A 39 -12.49 -4.80 -9.71
N PRO A 40 -11.16 -4.83 -9.58
CA PRO A 40 -10.49 -5.59 -8.53
C PRO A 40 -10.78 -5.06 -7.10
N PHE A 41 -11.48 -3.93 -7.00
CA PHE A 41 -11.97 -3.35 -5.74
C PHE A 41 -13.46 -3.60 -5.48
N ASP A 42 -14.18 -4.25 -6.40
CA ASP A 42 -15.58 -4.64 -6.21
C ASP A 42 -15.66 -5.98 -5.47
N HIS A 43 -15.72 -5.88 -4.15
CA HIS A 43 -15.78 -7.03 -3.24
C HIS A 43 -17.21 -7.46 -2.90
N SER A 44 -18.22 -6.98 -3.64
CA SER A 44 -19.63 -7.31 -3.38
C SER A 44 -19.97 -8.80 -3.54
N HIS A 45 -19.10 -9.56 -4.20
CA HIS A 45 -19.23 -11.00 -4.44
C HIS A 45 -18.22 -11.87 -3.69
N ASP A 46 -17.34 -11.27 -2.90
CA ASP A 46 -16.31 -12.01 -2.17
C ASP A 46 -16.87 -12.72 -0.93
N ALA A 47 -16.23 -13.82 -0.54
CA ALA A 47 -16.55 -14.49 0.71
C ALA A 47 -16.37 -13.51 1.88
N THR A 48 -17.39 -13.42 2.73
CA THR A 48 -17.39 -12.53 3.89
C THR A 48 -16.39 -13.01 4.93
N VAL A 49 -15.56 -12.10 5.45
CA VAL A 49 -14.68 -12.40 6.60
C VAL A 49 -15.57 -12.68 7.81
N THR A 50 -15.35 -13.82 8.47
CA THR A 50 -16.06 -14.15 9.72
C THR A 50 -15.71 -13.15 10.83
N ASP A 51 -16.63 -12.91 11.76
CA ASP A 51 -16.43 -11.95 12.84
C ASP A 51 -15.19 -12.28 13.71
N ILE A 52 -14.97 -13.59 13.95
CA ILE A 52 -13.79 -14.09 14.66
C ILE A 52 -12.50 -13.70 13.92
N GLN A 53 -12.44 -13.87 12.59
CA GLN A 53 -11.27 -13.50 11.80
C GLN A 53 -11.05 -11.98 11.77
N LYS A 54 -12.12 -11.19 11.76
CA LYS A 54 -12.02 -9.73 11.86
C LYS A 54 -11.39 -9.31 13.20
N HIS A 55 -11.82 -9.91 14.29
CA HIS A 55 -11.29 -9.60 15.61
C HIS A 55 -9.82 -10.00 15.77
N VAL A 56 -9.46 -11.21 15.28
CA VAL A 56 -8.05 -11.65 15.26
C VAL A 56 -7.21 -10.72 14.41
N PHE A 57 -7.68 -10.38 13.21
CA PHE A 57 -7.00 -9.42 12.34
C PHE A 57 -6.79 -8.07 13.02
N GLU A 58 -7.82 -7.51 13.67
CA GLU A 58 -7.75 -6.21 14.33
C GLU A 58 -6.64 -6.16 15.39
N HIS A 59 -6.63 -7.14 16.29
CA HIS A 59 -5.63 -7.21 17.35
C HIS A 59 -4.23 -7.46 16.83
N ASP A 60 -4.07 -8.46 15.95
CA ASP A 60 -2.76 -8.81 15.40
C ASP A 60 -2.18 -7.66 14.59
N PHE A 61 -3.01 -7.01 13.78
CA PHE A 61 -2.61 -5.84 13.00
C PHE A 61 -2.20 -4.69 13.90
N ALA A 62 -3.01 -4.34 14.91
CA ALA A 62 -2.70 -3.27 15.84
C ALA A 62 -1.40 -3.55 16.61
N GLU A 63 -1.17 -4.79 17.03
CA GLU A 63 0.05 -5.18 17.73
C GLU A 63 1.28 -5.07 16.83
N GLN A 64 1.19 -5.54 15.58
CA GLN A 64 2.27 -5.39 14.59
C GLN A 64 2.57 -3.93 14.28
N CYS A 65 1.54 -3.08 14.18
CA CYS A 65 1.69 -1.64 14.01
C CYS A 65 2.46 -1.05 15.20
N VAL A 66 2.04 -1.32 16.43
CA VAL A 66 2.74 -0.81 17.64
C VAL A 66 4.17 -1.31 17.69
N LYS A 67 4.42 -2.61 17.44
CA LYS A 67 5.77 -3.20 17.41
C LYS A 67 6.68 -2.50 16.41
N ARG A 68 6.16 -2.14 15.23
CA ARG A 68 6.91 -1.40 14.20
C ARG A 68 7.28 0.00 14.67
N GLU A 69 6.31 0.75 15.20
CA GLU A 69 6.54 2.13 15.64
C GLU A 69 7.51 2.22 16.83
N VAL A 70 7.47 1.24 17.75
CA VAL A 70 8.37 1.24 18.92
C VAL A 70 9.73 0.58 18.67
N SER A 71 9.93 -0.05 17.50
CA SER A 71 11.14 -0.83 17.22
C SER A 71 12.43 -0.01 17.33
N GLY A 72 12.39 1.27 16.93
CA GLY A 72 13.50 2.23 17.02
C GLY A 72 13.41 3.19 18.21
N SER A 73 12.46 3.02 19.12
CA SER A 73 12.27 3.93 20.25
C SER A 73 13.25 3.65 21.40
N ILE A 74 13.74 4.73 22.00
CA ILE A 74 14.52 4.72 23.25
C ILE A 74 13.58 4.52 24.46
N ASN A 75 12.36 5.06 24.42
CA ASN A 75 11.37 4.97 25.50
C ASN A 75 10.17 4.12 25.07
N LYS A 76 10.42 2.81 24.98
CA LYS A 76 9.48 1.83 24.43
C LYS A 76 8.14 1.79 25.17
N ASP A 77 8.15 1.96 26.49
CA ASP A 77 6.92 1.84 27.28
C ASP A 77 5.98 3.04 27.11
N ASN A 78 6.54 4.25 27.04
CA ASN A 78 5.75 5.45 26.77
C ASN A 78 5.25 5.47 25.32
N ASP A 79 6.13 5.15 24.37
CA ASP A 79 5.77 5.14 22.96
C ASP A 79 4.78 4.03 22.63
N ARG A 80 4.87 2.86 23.27
CA ARG A 80 3.85 1.81 23.16
C ARG A 80 2.46 2.38 23.48
N LYS A 81 2.30 3.03 24.63
CA LYS A 81 1.01 3.64 25.04
C LYS A 81 0.55 4.71 24.04
N ARG A 82 1.49 5.51 23.53
CA ARG A 82 1.22 6.56 22.53
C ARG A 82 0.71 5.98 21.21
N PHE A 83 1.30 4.88 20.74
CA PHE A 83 0.98 4.26 19.46
C PHE A 83 -0.18 3.26 19.52
N THR A 84 -0.52 2.72 20.70
CA THR A 84 -1.68 1.81 20.84
C THR A 84 -2.96 2.42 20.29
N LYS A 85 -3.30 3.65 20.68
CA LYS A 85 -4.56 4.29 20.26
C LYS A 85 -4.65 4.51 18.73
N PRO A 86 -3.66 5.12 18.06
CA PRO A 86 -3.72 5.27 16.60
C PRO A 86 -3.64 3.93 15.87
N CYS A 87 -2.81 2.97 16.30
CA CYS A 87 -2.74 1.65 15.67
C CYS A 87 -4.06 0.87 15.77
N MET A 88 -4.76 0.95 16.91
CA MET A 88 -6.11 0.40 17.04
C MET A 88 -7.10 1.06 16.08
N CYS A 89 -7.11 2.39 16.00
CA CYS A 89 -7.99 3.10 15.05
C CYS A 89 -7.76 2.65 13.60
N ILE A 90 -6.49 2.51 13.21
CA ILE A 90 -6.12 2.05 11.87
C ILE A 90 -6.63 0.63 11.64
N ALA A 91 -6.41 -0.28 12.59
CA ALA A 91 -6.88 -1.67 12.51
C ALA A 91 -8.41 -1.73 12.33
N THR A 92 -9.16 -0.98 13.13
CA THR A 92 -10.62 -0.91 13.03
C THR A 92 -11.08 -0.36 11.69
N PHE A 93 -10.39 0.65 11.15
CA PHE A 93 -10.71 1.19 9.83
C PHE A 93 -10.49 0.15 8.73
N MET A 94 -9.41 -0.62 8.81
CA MET A 94 -9.08 -1.64 7.82
C MET A 94 -10.07 -2.80 7.77
N MET A 95 -10.78 -3.09 8.87
CA MET A 95 -11.81 -4.14 8.92
C MET A 95 -13.04 -3.87 8.03
N LYS A 96 -13.31 -2.61 7.66
CA LYS A 96 -14.53 -2.22 6.95
C LYS A 96 -14.67 -2.92 5.60
N ASP A 97 -13.58 -2.93 4.83
CA ASP A 97 -13.52 -3.50 3.49
C ASP A 97 -12.56 -4.70 3.42
N LEU A 98 -12.27 -5.33 4.57
CA LEU A 98 -11.35 -6.47 4.62
C LEU A 98 -11.98 -7.68 3.91
N THR A 99 -11.25 -8.29 2.97
CA THR A 99 -11.69 -9.52 2.29
C THR A 99 -11.19 -10.76 3.03
N ALA A 100 -11.88 -11.90 2.88
CA ALA A 100 -11.46 -13.16 3.48
C ALA A 100 -10.03 -13.57 3.07
N VAL A 101 -9.69 -13.35 1.81
CA VAL A 101 -8.36 -13.67 1.25
C VAL A 101 -7.27 -12.80 1.87
N GLU A 102 -7.54 -11.51 2.08
CA GLU A 102 -6.59 -10.59 2.72
C GLU A 102 -6.41 -10.89 4.20
N ALA A 103 -7.51 -11.14 4.92
CA ALA A 103 -7.48 -11.55 6.31
C ALA A 103 -6.68 -12.85 6.49
N GLU A 104 -6.92 -13.83 5.63
CA GLU A 104 -6.21 -15.11 5.68
C GLU A 104 -4.73 -14.96 5.37
N LYS A 105 -4.36 -14.20 4.33
CA LYS A 105 -2.95 -13.93 3.99
C LYS A 105 -2.24 -13.16 5.10
N PHE A 106 -2.93 -12.27 5.79
CA PHE A 106 -2.35 -11.55 6.92
C PHE A 106 -2.19 -12.47 8.14
N ILE A 107 -3.25 -13.16 8.56
CA ILE A 107 -3.24 -13.98 9.79
C ILE A 107 -2.38 -15.23 9.63
N LYS A 108 -2.51 -15.97 8.52
CA LYS A 108 -1.83 -17.26 8.32
C LYS A 108 -0.45 -17.10 7.69
N GLU A 109 -0.32 -16.26 6.67
CA GLU A 109 0.94 -16.12 5.93
C GLU A 109 1.81 -14.96 6.42
N ASN A 110 1.30 -14.12 7.32
CA ASN A 110 1.97 -12.90 7.80
C ASN A 110 2.41 -11.97 6.64
N LYS A 111 1.63 -11.97 5.55
CA LYS A 111 1.92 -11.20 4.34
C LYS A 111 1.03 -9.96 4.27
N SER A 112 1.66 -8.80 4.15
CA SER A 112 0.97 -7.56 3.79
C SER A 112 0.78 -7.49 2.28
N THR A 113 -0.45 -7.61 1.79
CA THR A 113 -0.77 -7.39 0.38
C THR A 113 -0.63 -5.89 0.02
N GLN A 114 -0.47 -5.59 -1.27
CA GLN A 114 -0.42 -4.21 -1.74
C GLN A 114 -1.73 -3.46 -1.46
N SER A 115 -2.87 -4.15 -1.59
CA SER A 115 -4.18 -3.62 -1.23
C SER A 115 -4.27 -3.26 0.26
N LEU A 116 -3.74 -4.10 1.16
CA LEU A 116 -3.64 -3.78 2.59
C LEU A 116 -2.82 -2.52 2.85
N ARG A 117 -1.71 -2.34 2.12
CA ARG A 117 -0.85 -1.16 2.26
C ARG A 117 -1.57 0.13 1.86
N ILE A 118 -2.25 0.12 0.72
CA ILE A 118 -3.03 1.28 0.25
C ILE A 118 -4.12 1.63 1.28
N ARG A 119 -4.81 0.61 1.82
CA ARG A 119 -5.82 0.81 2.86
C ARG A 119 -5.23 1.33 4.16
N PHE A 120 -4.06 0.84 4.55
CA PHE A 120 -3.32 1.34 5.70
C PHE A 120 -3.01 2.83 5.57
N GLU A 121 -2.55 3.29 4.41
CA GLU A 121 -2.24 4.72 4.18
C GLU A 121 -3.49 5.59 4.32
N ASN A 122 -4.62 5.13 3.77
CA ASN A 122 -5.91 5.80 3.91
C ASN A 122 -6.38 5.81 5.39
N ALA A 123 -6.30 4.66 6.06
CA ALA A 123 -6.64 4.54 7.49
C ALA A 123 -5.76 5.43 8.36
N ALA A 124 -4.45 5.49 8.08
CA ALA A 124 -3.50 6.33 8.79
C ALA A 124 -3.83 7.81 8.60
N TYR A 125 -4.18 8.23 7.38
CA TYR A 125 -4.70 9.57 7.11
C TYR A 125 -5.90 9.88 8.02
N HIS A 126 -6.90 9.01 8.07
CA HIS A 126 -8.08 9.23 8.91
C HIS A 126 -7.80 9.23 10.42
N CYS A 127 -6.97 8.30 10.89
CA CYS A 127 -6.75 8.09 12.31
C CYS A 127 -5.73 9.05 12.93
N LEU A 128 -4.75 9.50 12.15
CA LEU A 128 -3.69 10.40 12.62
C LEU A 128 -4.06 11.89 12.44
N GLN A 129 -4.97 12.23 11.52
CA GLN A 129 -5.32 13.62 11.24
C GLN A 129 -6.24 14.33 12.24
N ASN A 130 -6.55 13.72 13.38
CA ASN A 130 -7.32 14.35 14.45
C ASN A 130 -6.64 15.57 15.13
N LYS A 131 -5.57 16.15 14.58
CA LYS A 131 -4.85 17.27 15.20
C LYS A 131 -4.79 18.59 14.45
N GLN A 132 -5.12 18.70 13.15
CA GLN A 132 -5.24 20.00 12.48
C GLN A 132 -5.73 19.80 11.05
N GLN A 133 -7.03 20.00 10.81
CA GLN A 133 -7.36 20.69 9.58
C GLN A 133 -6.78 22.11 9.75
N PRO A 134 -5.85 22.56 8.90
CA PRO A 134 -5.35 23.92 9.00
C PRO A 134 -6.56 24.84 8.90
N LYS A 135 -6.88 25.56 9.99
CA LYS A 135 -7.92 26.59 9.95
C LYS A 135 -7.50 27.56 8.85
N SER A 136 -8.33 27.71 7.82
CA SER A 136 -8.09 28.68 6.76
C SER A 136 -7.80 30.04 7.41
N PRO A 137 -6.72 30.74 7.02
CA PRO A 137 -6.43 32.05 7.58
C PRO A 137 -7.66 32.95 7.38
N GLN A 138 -8.20 33.50 8.47
CA GLN A 138 -9.25 34.52 8.38
C GLN A 138 -8.60 35.82 7.89
N LEU A 139 -8.47 35.96 6.58
CA LEU A 139 -7.87 37.15 5.95
C LEU A 139 -8.67 38.43 6.20
N PHE A 140 -9.95 38.30 6.55
CA PHE A 140 -10.82 39.43 6.84
C PHE A 140 -11.59 39.18 8.14
N LYS A 141 -11.21 39.89 9.22
CA LYS A 141 -12.10 40.05 10.37
C LYS A 141 -13.29 40.90 9.91
N ARG A 142 -14.51 40.37 9.97
CA ARG A 142 -15.71 41.21 9.83
C ARG A 142 -15.68 42.24 10.97
N ARG A 143 -15.71 43.52 10.59
CA ARG A 143 -15.83 44.67 11.48
C ARG A 143 -17.26 44.75 12.00
#